data_AF-A0A354FFQ6-F1
#
_entry.id   AF-A0A354FFQ6-F1
#
_cell.length_a   1.000
_cell.length_b   1.000
_cell.length_c   1.000
_cell.angle_alpha   90.00
_cell.angle_beta   90.00
_cell.angle_gamma   90.00
#
_symmetry.space_group_name_H-M   'P 1'
#
loop_
_entity.id
_entity.type
_entity.pdbx_description
1 polymer ?
#
loop_
_entity_poly.entity_id
_entity_poly.type
_entity_poly.pdbx_seq_one_letter_code
_entity_poly.pdbx_strand_id
1 'polypeptide(L)'
;FTNYGISGPPILQISRKAGELLQDKRDAVLRVTVIDTMPRTSLEGLLAKRFHNAAGKAIEFSLVGLLNKRLIPVLLKEAGIRNLKTLVDNLSVVEREKILDVLTDWRFKITGTTSWPN
;
A
#
# COMPACT_ATOMS: atom_id res chain seq x y z
N PHE A 1 -1.63 1.27 10.57
CA PHE A 1 -2.96 1.80 10.18
C PHE A 1 -3.89 1.74 11.39
N THR A 2 -4.65 2.81 11.63
CA THR A 2 -5.65 2.93 12.70
C THR A 2 -6.98 3.38 12.08
N ASN A 3 -8.04 3.47 12.89
CA ASN A 3 -9.33 4.03 12.44
C ASN A 3 -9.30 5.55 12.18
N TYR A 4 -8.25 6.25 12.62
CA TYR A 4 -8.09 7.70 12.46
C TYR A 4 -6.91 8.09 11.54
N GLY A 5 -6.22 7.11 10.93
CA GLY A 5 -5.12 7.38 10.00
C GLY A 5 -3.97 6.37 10.11
N ILE A 6 -2.74 6.88 10.09
CA ILE A 6 -1.50 6.08 10.17
C ILE A 6 -0.70 6.58 11.38
N SER A 7 -0.13 5.66 12.14
CA SER A 7 0.59 5.92 13.39
C SER A 7 1.73 4.90 13.55
N GLY A 8 2.37 4.87 14.72
CA GLY A 8 3.52 4.04 15.04
C GLY A 8 4.85 4.80 14.95
N PRO A 9 5.96 4.21 15.42
CA PRO A 9 7.23 4.92 15.56
C PRO A 9 7.70 5.64 14.29
N PRO A 10 7.65 5.04 13.08
CA PRO A 10 8.07 5.72 11.86
C PRO A 10 7.23 6.96 11.53
N ILE A 11 5.93 6.92 11.81
CA ILE A 11 5.04 8.06 11.58
C ILE A 11 5.27 9.16 12.60
N LEU A 12 5.46 8.79 13.88
CA LEU A 12 5.73 9.76 14.94
C LEU A 12 7.05 10.51 14.70
N GLN A 13 8.06 9.86 14.10
CA GLN A 13 9.33 10.49 13.75
C GLN A 13 9.19 11.61 12.69
N ILE A 14 8.20 11.51 11.79
CA ILE A 14 8.01 12.49 10.70
C ILE A 14 6.78 13.39 10.90
N SER A 15 5.93 13.12 11.89
CA SER A 15 4.64 13.82 12.09
C SER A 15 4.81 15.30 12.36
N ARG A 16 5.88 15.71 13.07
CA ARG A 16 6.21 17.12 13.29
C ARG A 16 6.33 17.87 11.97
N LYS A 17 7.03 17.30 10.99
CA LYS A 17 7.24 17.96 9.70
C LYS A 17 5.93 18.12 8.93
N ALA A 18 5.06 17.12 9.01
CA ALA A 18 3.72 17.22 8.45
C ALA A 18 2.91 18.34 9.12
N GLY A 19 2.98 18.47 10.44
CA GLY A 19 2.32 19.55 11.19
C GLY A 19 2.79 20.95 10.77
N GLU A 20 4.12 21.15 10.63
CA GLU A 20 4.70 22.41 10.15
C GLU A 20 4.17 22.77 8.75
N LEU A 21 4.18 21.83 7.81
CA LEU A 21 3.67 22.06 6.45
C LEU A 21 2.19 22.47 6.44
N LEU A 22 1.37 21.81 7.26
CA LEU A 22 -0.05 22.13 7.35
C LEU A 22 -0.30 23.50 7.97
N GLN A 23 0.47 23.91 8.99
CA GLN A 23 0.41 25.25 9.58
C GLN A 23 0.75 26.34 8.55
N ASP A 24 1.73 26.07 7.69
CA ASP A 24 2.12 26.94 6.58
C ASP A 24 1.12 26.91 5.40
N LYS A 25 -0.02 26.22 5.54
CA LYS A 25 -1.04 26.00 4.49
C LYS A 25 -0.47 25.35 3.23
N ARG A 26 0.55 24.50 3.39
CA ARG A 26 1.15 23.71 2.32
C ARG A 26 0.57 22.31 2.30
N ASP A 27 0.40 21.74 1.11
CA ASP A 27 0.03 20.35 0.97
C ASP A 27 1.14 19.44 1.50
N ALA A 28 0.75 18.46 2.32
CA ALA A 28 1.64 17.44 2.84
C ALA A 28 1.15 16.04 2.37
N VAL A 29 2.07 15.24 1.85
CA VAL A 29 1.80 13.88 1.37
C VAL A 29 2.72 12.91 2.09
N LEU A 30 2.13 11.89 2.71
CA LEU A 30 2.85 10.75 3.25
C LEU A 30 3.04 9.73 2.14
N ARG A 31 4.29 9.33 1.90
CA ARG A 31 4.64 8.19 1.06
C ARG A 31 4.99 7.00 1.94
N VAL A 32 4.34 5.86 1.69
CA VAL A 32 4.60 4.58 2.35
C VAL A 32 5.11 3.58 1.33
N THR A 33 6.26 2.97 1.62
CA THR A 33 6.78 1.81 0.90
C THR A 33 6.48 0.58 1.74
N VAL A 34 5.64 -0.32 1.24
CA VAL A 34 5.18 -1.52 1.98
C VAL A 34 6.25 -2.61 1.96
N ILE A 35 6.98 -2.72 0.85
CA ILE A 35 8.11 -3.63 0.68
C ILE A 35 9.33 -2.78 0.30
N ASP A 36 10.22 -2.57 1.25
CA ASP A 36 11.46 -1.78 1.11
C ASP A 36 12.73 -2.64 1.09
N THR A 37 12.57 -3.96 1.20
CA THR A 37 13.69 -4.92 1.28
C THR A 37 14.30 -5.28 -0.06
N MET A 38 13.68 -4.86 -1.17
CA MET A 38 14.17 -5.13 -2.52
C MET A 38 13.80 -4.01 -3.51
N PRO A 39 14.54 -3.88 -4.62
CA PRO A 39 14.20 -2.94 -5.68
C PRO A 39 12.85 -3.25 -6.33
N ARG A 40 12.19 -2.21 -6.88
CA ARG A 40 10.91 -2.33 -7.60
C ARG A 40 10.93 -3.39 -8.71
N THR A 41 11.99 -3.46 -9.49
CA THR A 41 12.15 -4.44 -10.59
C THR A 41 12.24 -5.88 -10.07
N SER A 42 12.90 -6.10 -8.92
CA SER A 42 12.94 -7.41 -8.27
C SER A 42 11.57 -7.80 -7.72
N LEU A 43 10.84 -6.84 -7.14
CA LEU A 43 9.47 -7.06 -6.66
C LEU A 43 8.49 -7.35 -7.80
N GLU A 44 8.63 -6.67 -8.93
CA GLU A 44 7.87 -6.96 -10.16
C GLU A 44 8.08 -8.41 -10.61
N GLY A 45 9.34 -8.85 -10.72
CA GLY A 45 9.67 -10.24 -11.06
C GLY A 45 9.13 -11.25 -10.04
N LEU A 46 9.18 -10.92 -8.75
CA LEU A 46 8.60 -11.74 -7.68
C LEU A 46 7.08 -11.89 -7.83
N LEU A 47 6.37 -10.79 -8.08
CA LEU A 47 4.92 -10.78 -8.31
C LEU A 47 4.57 -11.57 -9.58
N ALA A 48 5.30 -11.37 -10.67
CA ALA A 48 5.09 -12.10 -11.92
C ALA A 48 5.22 -13.62 -11.71
N LYS A 49 6.29 -14.08 -11.06
CA LYS A 49 6.49 -15.49 -10.71
C LYS A 49 5.38 -16.02 -9.80
N ARG A 50 4.97 -15.24 -8.82
CA ARG A 50 3.93 -15.62 -7.86
C ARG A 50 2.58 -15.77 -8.54
N PHE A 51 2.23 -14.84 -9.43
CA PHE A 51 0.99 -14.88 -10.22
C PHE A 51 1.00 -16.03 -11.21
N HIS A 52 2.11 -16.29 -11.89
CA HIS A 52 2.26 -17.46 -12.76
C HIS A 52 2.00 -18.78 -12.01
N ASN A 53 2.59 -18.94 -10.83
CA ASN A 53 2.40 -20.13 -9.99
C ASN A 53 1.00 -20.22 -9.35
N ALA A 54 0.22 -19.15 -9.40
CA ALA A 54 -1.11 -19.04 -8.83
C ALA A 54 -2.21 -18.98 -9.90
N ALA A 55 -1.91 -19.41 -11.13
CA ALA A 55 -2.90 -19.55 -12.21
C ALA A 55 -4.15 -20.32 -11.71
N GLY A 56 -5.32 -19.83 -12.08
CA GLY A 56 -6.63 -20.33 -11.65
C GLY A 56 -7.03 -20.00 -10.21
N LYS A 57 -6.21 -19.28 -9.44
CA LYS A 57 -6.51 -18.91 -8.04
C LYS A 57 -6.97 -17.46 -7.93
N ALA A 58 -7.72 -17.17 -6.86
CA ALA A 58 -8.10 -15.81 -6.50
C ALA A 58 -6.87 -14.95 -6.16
N ILE A 59 -6.90 -13.69 -6.60
CA ILE A 59 -5.82 -12.73 -6.34
C ILE A 59 -5.55 -12.54 -4.85
N GLU A 60 -6.59 -12.48 -4.01
CA GLU A 60 -6.42 -12.35 -2.56
C GLU A 60 -5.61 -13.51 -1.95
N PHE A 61 -5.82 -14.72 -2.47
CA PHE A 61 -5.11 -15.91 -2.02
C PHE A 61 -3.67 -15.92 -2.53
N SER A 62 -3.44 -15.47 -3.76
CA SER A 62 -2.11 -15.45 -4.38
C SER A 62 -1.11 -14.53 -3.66
N LEU A 63 -1.60 -13.52 -2.94
CA LEU A 63 -0.78 -12.57 -2.18
C LEU A 63 -0.51 -13.01 -0.73
N VAL A 64 -1.19 -14.05 -0.23
CA VAL A 64 -0.93 -14.61 1.11
C VAL A 64 0.50 -15.14 1.16
N GLY A 65 1.21 -14.87 2.27
CA GLY A 65 2.61 -15.25 2.46
C GLY A 65 3.61 -14.22 1.91
N LEU A 66 3.17 -13.27 1.07
CA LEU A 66 3.91 -12.04 0.81
C LEU A 66 3.45 -10.91 1.73
N LEU A 67 2.12 -10.80 1.92
CA LEU A 67 1.50 -9.73 2.69
C LEU A 67 0.69 -10.28 3.87
N ASN A 68 0.53 -9.44 4.90
CA ASN A 68 -0.43 -9.73 5.97
C ASN A 68 -1.85 -9.84 5.39
N LYS A 69 -2.59 -10.89 5.76
CA LYS A 69 -3.94 -11.18 5.23
C LYS A 69 -4.93 -10.03 5.41
N ARG A 70 -4.81 -9.23 6.46
CA ARG A 70 -5.69 -8.07 6.71
C ARG A 70 -5.38 -6.87 5.80
N LEU A 71 -4.16 -6.78 5.28
CA LEU A 71 -3.73 -5.70 4.39
C LEU A 71 -4.15 -5.95 2.93
N ILE A 72 -4.19 -7.22 2.51
CA ILE A 72 -4.47 -7.62 1.12
C ILE A 72 -5.76 -6.98 0.57
N PRO A 73 -6.93 -7.03 1.25
CA PRO A 73 -8.15 -6.41 0.72
C PRO A 73 -8.03 -4.90 0.53
N VAL A 74 -7.34 -4.23 1.46
CA VAL A 74 -7.15 -2.78 1.42
C VAL A 74 -6.23 -2.39 0.26
N LEU A 75 -5.12 -3.11 0.10
CA LEU A 75 -4.18 -2.89 -0.99
C LEU A 75 -4.81 -3.14 -2.35
N LEU A 76 -5.56 -4.24 -2.51
CA LEU A 76 -6.23 -4.56 -3.78
C LEU A 76 -7.29 -3.51 -4.13
N LYS A 77 -8.05 -3.04 -3.14
CA LYS A 77 -9.02 -1.95 -3.35
C LYS A 77 -8.33 -0.67 -3.81
N GLU A 78 -7.19 -0.33 -3.21
CA GLU A 78 -6.38 0.83 -3.63
C GLU A 78 -5.86 0.69 -5.05
N ALA A 79 -5.42 -0.51 -5.44
CA ALA A 79 -5.03 -0.83 -6.81
C ALA A 79 -6.21 -0.84 -7.81
N GLY A 80 -7.44 -0.58 -7.36
CA GLY A 80 -8.65 -0.57 -8.17
C GLY A 80 -9.35 -1.93 -8.31
N ILE A 81 -8.86 -2.97 -7.65
CA ILE A 81 -9.37 -4.35 -7.72
C ILE A 81 -10.36 -4.56 -6.57
N ARG A 82 -11.65 -4.43 -6.88
CA ARG A 82 -12.72 -4.54 -5.87
C ARG A 82 -13.16 -5.99 -5.61
N ASN A 83 -13.13 -6.83 -6.64
CA ASN A 83 -13.49 -8.24 -6.49
C ASN A 83 -12.25 -9.07 -6.11
N LEU A 84 -12.13 -9.39 -4.83
CA LEU A 84 -11.00 -10.14 -4.26
C LEU A 84 -10.87 -11.57 -4.82
N LYS A 85 -11.98 -12.12 -5.32
CA LYS A 85 -12.05 -13.46 -5.92
C LYS A 85 -11.68 -13.47 -7.41
N THR A 86 -11.34 -12.32 -7.99
CA THR A 86 -10.85 -12.25 -9.37
C THR A 86 -9.68 -13.20 -9.53
N LEU A 87 -9.73 -14.03 -10.57
CA LEU A 87 -8.65 -14.96 -10.87
C LEU A 87 -7.41 -14.18 -11.32
N VAL A 88 -6.24 -14.64 -10.92
CA VAL A 88 -4.96 -14.03 -11.28
C VAL A 88 -4.79 -13.88 -12.80
N ASP A 89 -5.32 -14.84 -13.57
CA ASP A 89 -5.25 -14.85 -15.04
C ASP A 89 -6.03 -13.70 -15.68
N ASN A 90 -7.02 -13.16 -14.97
CA ASN A 90 -7.86 -12.06 -15.45
C ASN A 90 -7.28 -10.68 -15.11
N LEU A 91 -6.16 -10.61 -14.38
CA LEU A 91 -5.52 -9.33 -14.06
C LEU A 91 -4.84 -8.76 -15.30
N SER A 92 -5.27 -7.57 -15.69
CA SER A 92 -4.62 -6.75 -16.70
C SER A 92 -3.21 -6.33 -16.27
N VAL A 93 -2.37 -5.96 -17.24
CA VAL A 93 -1.04 -5.40 -16.99
C VAL A 93 -1.13 -4.14 -16.12
N VAL A 94 -2.15 -3.29 -16.36
CA VAL A 94 -2.38 -2.06 -15.59
C VAL A 94 -2.72 -2.37 -14.13
N GLU A 95 -3.53 -3.39 -13.85
CA GLU A 95 -3.85 -3.79 -12.47
C GLU A 95 -2.63 -4.36 -11.74
N ARG A 96 -1.80 -5.15 -12.44
CA ARG A 96 -0.54 -5.68 -11.89
C ARG A 96 0.42 -4.54 -11.55
N GLU A 97 0.51 -3.54 -12.41
CA GLU A 97 1.33 -2.36 -12.18
C GLU A 97 0.80 -1.53 -11.00
N LYS A 98 -0.51 -1.33 -10.89
CA LYS A 98 -1.10 -0.65 -9.73
C LYS A 98 -0.84 -1.38 -8.41
N ILE A 99 -0.85 -2.71 -8.40
CA ILE A 99 -0.44 -3.49 -7.22
C ILE A 99 1.01 -3.16 -6.85
N LEU A 100 1.92 -3.14 -7.84
CA LEU A 100 3.33 -2.81 -7.64
C LEU A 100 3.51 -1.37 -7.14
N ASP A 101 2.76 -0.42 -7.69
CA ASP A 101 2.77 0.98 -7.26
C ASP A 101 2.34 1.12 -5.80
N VAL A 102 1.24 0.49 -5.39
CA VAL A 102 0.80 0.54 -3.99
C VAL A 102 1.82 -0.14 -3.06
N LEU A 103 2.54 -1.16 -3.52
CA LEU A 103 3.58 -1.80 -2.70
C LEU A 103 4.83 -0.94 -2.53
N THR A 104 5.11 -0.02 -3.46
CA THR A 104 6.39 0.72 -3.52
C THR A 104 6.27 2.22 -3.25
N ASP A 105 5.12 2.81 -3.56
CA ASP A 105 4.84 4.25 -3.53
C ASP A 105 3.37 4.54 -3.17
N TRP A 106 2.92 4.05 -2.01
CA TRP A 106 1.56 4.33 -1.53
C TRP A 106 1.48 5.74 -0.94
N ARG A 107 0.72 6.63 -1.59
CA ARG A 107 0.64 8.05 -1.21
C ARG A 107 -0.68 8.39 -0.54
N PHE A 108 -0.59 9.13 0.56
CA PHE A 108 -1.72 9.62 1.34
C PHE A 108 -1.62 11.13 1.52
N LYS A 109 -2.68 11.87 1.16
CA LYS A 109 -2.79 13.28 1.54
C LYS A 109 -2.95 13.36 3.07
N ILE A 110 -2.08 14.13 3.72
CA ILE A 110 -2.18 14.36 5.16
C ILE A 110 -3.19 15.50 5.37
N THR A 111 -4.23 15.24 6.15
CA THR A 111 -5.28 16.22 6.47
C THR A 111 -5.15 16.80 7.88
N GLY A 112 -4.28 16.24 8.72
CA GLY A 112 -4.06 16.67 10.10
C GLY A 112 -3.06 15.78 10.83
N THR A 113 -2.68 16.20 12.03
CA THR A 113 -1.87 15.41 12.98
C THR A 113 -2.61 15.33 14.31
N THR A 114 -2.49 14.21 15.03
CA THR A 114 -3.07 14.08 16.36
C THR A 114 -2.44 15.11 17.31
N SER A 115 -3.26 15.92 17.97
CA SER A 115 -2.81 16.87 18.99
C SER A 115 -2.35 16.13 20.24
N TRP A 116 -1.69 16.84 21.15
CA TRP A 116 -1.49 16.32 22.51
C TRP A 116 -2.85 15.95 23.11
N PRO A 117 -3.03 14.73 23.64
CA PRO A 117 -4.21 14.42 24.43
C PRO A 117 -4.15 15.26 25.71
N ASN A 118 -5.18 16.07 25.92
CA ASN A 118 -5.44 16.70 27.22
C ASN A 118 -5.93 15.64 28.21
#